data_AF-A0A2G2M3R0-F1
#
_entry.id   AF-A0A2G2M3R0-F1
#
_cell.length_a   1.000
_cell.length_b   1.000
_cell.length_c   1.000
_cell.angle_alpha   90.00
_cell.angle_beta   90.00
_cell.angle_gamma   90.00
#
_symmetry.space_group_name_H-M   'P 1'
#
loop_
_entity.id
_entity.type
_entity.pdbx_description
1 polymer ?
#
loop_
_entity_poly.entity_id
_entity_poly.type
_entity_poly.pdbx_seq_one_letter_code
_entity_poly.pdbx_strand_id
1 'polypeptide(L)' 'MLKMAQIEYIKFLYEEEGKSLTQIAKELKMNFRTVKKYAQEYNWSPNIKQRKKRNYPALGDYIDIIDAWLTVDLQIV' A
#
# COMPACT_ATOMS: atom_id res chain seq x y z
N MET A 1 -10.31 -15.05 3.24
CA MET A 1 -9.37 -13.96 2.88
C MET A 1 -9.75 -13.51 1.47
N LEU A 2 -9.88 -12.20 1.22
CA LEU A 2 -10.24 -11.70 -0.12
C LEU A 2 -9.04 -11.76 -1.04
N LYS A 3 -9.28 -12.01 -2.33
CA LYS A 3 -8.26 -11.91 -3.38
C LYS A 3 -7.98 -10.43 -3.68
N MET A 4 -6.76 -10.09 -4.10
CA MET A 4 -6.40 -8.71 -4.47
C MET A 4 -7.33 -8.14 -5.53
N ALA A 5 -7.71 -8.94 -6.52
CA ALA A 5 -8.70 -8.53 -7.53
C ALA A 5 -10.05 -8.10 -6.93
N GLN A 6 -10.52 -8.72 -5.84
CA GLN A 6 -11.77 -8.32 -5.19
C GLN A 6 -11.62 -7.01 -4.42
N ILE A 7 -10.44 -6.79 -3.84
CA ILE A 7 -10.10 -5.56 -3.11
C ILE A 7 -10.00 -4.39 -4.09
N GLU A 8 -9.29 -4.57 -5.20
CA GLU A 8 -9.19 -3.60 -6.30
C GLU A 8 -10.55 -3.30 -6.90
N TYR A 9 -11.39 -4.32 -7.10
CA TYR A 9 -12.74 -4.12 -7.63
C TYR A 9 -13.62 -3.30 -6.67
N ILE A 10 -13.56 -3.55 -5.35
CA ILE A 10 -14.26 -2.70 -4.36
C ILE A 10 -13.83 -1.24 -4.47
N LYS A 11 -12.53 -1.00 -4.67
CA LYS A 11 -11.96 0.33 -4.80
C LYS A 11 -12.40 1.02 -6.10
N PHE A 12 -12.35 0.31 -7.22
CA PHE A 12 -12.87 0.77 -8.51
C PHE A 12 -14.34 1.20 -8.41
N LEU A 13 -15.20 0.37 -7.80
CA LEU A 13 -16.62 0.71 -7.63
C LEU A 13 -16.84 1.97 -6.77
N TYR A 14 -15.95 2.24 -5.82
CA TYR A 14 -16.05 3.39 -4.93
C TYR A 14 -15.49 4.68 -5.55
N GLU A 15 -14.33 4.61 -6.18
CA GLU A 15 -13.61 5.78 -6.72
C GLU A 15 -14.05 6.14 -8.14
N GLU A 16 -14.14 5.16 -9.05
CA GLU A 16 -14.45 5.39 -10.47
C GLU A 16 -15.95 5.43 -10.73
N GLU A 17 -16.71 4.47 -10.19
CA GLU A 17 -18.17 4.44 -10.38
C GLU A 17 -18.93 5.31 -9.37
N GLY A 18 -18.26 5.82 -8.33
CA GLY A 18 -18.87 6.67 -7.31
C GLY A 18 -19.99 6.00 -6.50
N LYS A 19 -20.03 4.66 -6.45
CA LYS A 19 -21.08 3.93 -5.72
C LYS A 19 -20.92 4.08 -4.22
N SER A 20 -22.05 4.13 -3.51
CA SER A 20 -22.04 4.14 -2.03
C SER A 20 -21.55 2.80 -1.46
N LEU A 21 -20.88 2.83 -0.30
CA LEU A 21 -20.40 1.63 0.40
C LEU A 21 -21.52 0.60 0.67
N THR A 22 -22.73 1.07 0.95
CA THR A 22 -23.93 0.23 1.16
C THR A 22 -24.39 -0.46 -0.12
N GLN A 23 -24.30 0.22 -1.25
CA GLN A 23 -24.64 -0.35 -2.56
C GLN A 23 -23.62 -1.43 -2.96
N ILE A 24 -22.33 -1.15 -2.79
CA ILE A 24 -21.24 -2.11 -3.03
C ILE A 24 -21.40 -3.36 -2.14
N ALA A 25 -21.74 -3.18 -0.86
CA ALA A 25 -21.97 -4.30 0.07
C ALA A 25 -23.14 -5.20 -0.35
N LYS A 26 -24.23 -4.62 -0.85
CA LYS A 26 -25.39 -5.37 -1.39
C LYS A 26 -25.03 -6.10 -2.69
N GLU A 27 -24.35 -5.42 -3.60
CA GLU A 27 -23.96 -5.95 -4.92
C GLU A 27 -23.00 -7.13 -4.78
N LEU A 28 -21.97 -7.00 -3.94
CA LEU A 28 -20.97 -8.05 -3.69
C LEU A 28 -21.41 -9.09 -2.65
N LYS A 29 -22.58 -8.91 -2.00
CA LYS A 29 -23.05 -9.71 -0.86
C LYS A 29 -21.98 -9.86 0.23
N MET A 30 -21.27 -8.77 0.51
CA MET A 30 -20.19 -8.71 1.48
C MET A 30 -20.60 -7.91 2.72
N ASN A 31 -19.91 -8.17 3.83
CA ASN A 31 -20.09 -7.38 5.04
C ASN A 31 -19.67 -5.93 4.80
N PHE A 32 -20.53 -4.99 5.21
CA PHE A 32 -20.27 -3.55 5.14
C PHE A 32 -18.91 -3.14 5.72
N ARG A 33 -18.50 -3.72 6.86
CA ARG A 33 -17.19 -3.42 7.47
C ARG A 33 -16.03 -3.77 6.55
N THR A 34 -16.16 -4.87 5.81
CA THR A 34 -15.15 -5.34 4.86
C THR A 34 -15.06 -4.39 3.67
N VAL A 35 -16.20 -4.02 3.08
CA VAL A 35 -16.25 -3.05 1.98
C VAL A 35 -15.69 -1.70 2.41
N LYS A 36 -16.11 -1.17 3.56
CA LYS A 36 -15.61 0.09 4.10
C LYS A 36 -14.09 0.06 4.28
N LYS A 37 -13.56 -1.04 4.84
CA LYS A 37 -12.11 -1.20 5.03
C LYS A 37 -11.37 -1.08 3.69
N TYR A 38 -11.76 -1.86 2.69
CA TYR A 38 -11.02 -1.93 1.43
C TYR A 38 -11.27 -0.75 0.48
N ALA A 39 -12.42 -0.08 0.58
CA ALA A 39 -12.68 1.14 -0.18
C ALA A 39 -11.88 2.34 0.34
N GLN A 40 -11.60 2.41 1.66
CA GLN A 40 -10.95 3.57 2.29
C GLN A 40 -9.45 3.38 2.56
N GLU A 41 -8.95 2.13 2.69
CA GLU A 41 -7.52 1.88 2.86
C GLU A 41 -6.80 2.04 1.51
N TYR A 42 -6.12 3.18 1.33
CA TYR A 42 -5.32 3.47 0.14
C TYR A 42 -3.97 2.74 0.10
N ASN A 43 -3.50 2.22 1.24
CA ASN A 43 -2.13 1.73 1.38
C ASN A 43 -2.05 0.37 2.09
N TRP A 44 -1.87 -0.71 1.31
CA TRP A 44 -1.55 -2.05 1.84
C TRP A 44 -0.05 -2.33 1.86
N SER A 45 0.78 -1.37 1.43
CA SER A 45 2.22 -1.46 1.67
C SER A 45 2.39 -1.67 3.17
N PRO A 46 3.14 -2.69 3.62
CA PRO A 46 3.47 -2.80 5.04
C PRO A 46 4.05 -1.45 5.46
N ASN A 47 3.55 -0.89 6.55
CA ASN A 47 4.13 0.32 7.11
C ASN A 47 5.53 -0.08 7.59
N ILE A 48 6.52 0.03 6.70
CA ILE A 48 7.92 -0.27 6.98
C ILE A 48 8.31 0.80 8.01
N LYS A 49 8.12 0.48 9.30
CA LYS A 49 8.64 1.30 10.38
C LYS A 49 10.09 1.57 10.02
N GLN A 50 10.43 2.82 9.78
CA GLN A 50 11.81 3.20 9.49
C GLN A 50 12.68 2.55 10.55
N ARG A 51 13.54 1.62 10.13
CA ARG A 51 14.45 0.94 11.06
C ARG A 51 15.27 2.06 11.70
N LYS A 52 15.22 2.16 13.03
CA LYS A 52 16.07 3.11 13.77
C LYS A 52 17.50 2.92 13.26
N LYS A 53 18.17 4.02 12.88
CA LYS A 53 19.58 4.00 12.45
C LYS A 53 20.37 3.25 13.51
N ARG A 54 20.74 2.02 13.21
CA ARG A 54 21.58 1.20 14.08
C ARG A 54 23.00 1.73 13.91
N ASN A 55 23.82 1.75 14.96
CA ASN A 55 25.26 1.95 14.74
C ASN A 55 25.73 0.76 13.89
N TYR A 56 26.18 1.05 12.67
CA TYR A 56 26.67 0.07 11.74
C TYR A 56 28.21 0.12 11.74
N PRO A 57 28.90 -0.60 12.64
CA PRO A 57 30.34 -0.47 12.80
C PRO A 57 31.16 -0.88 11.57
N ALA A 58 30.60 -1.72 10.67
CA ALA A 58 31.26 -2.11 9.42
C ALA A 58 30.60 -1.53 8.17
N LEU A 59 29.29 -1.20 8.21
CA LEU A 59 28.55 -0.69 7.05
C LEU A 59 28.54 0.85 7.02
N GLY A 60 28.82 1.53 8.14
CA GLY A 60 28.75 2.98 8.28
C GLY A 60 29.51 3.72 7.19
N ASP A 61 30.77 3.35 6.95
CA ASP A 61 31.65 3.97 5.96
C ASP A 61 31.17 3.79 4.51
N TYR A 62 30.26 2.83 4.28
CA TYR A 62 29.75 2.50 2.94
C TYR A 62 28.31 3.00 2.72
N ILE A 63 27.64 3.56 3.74
CA ILE A 63 26.25 4.03 3.61
C ILE A 63 26.13 5.08 2.50
N ASP A 64 27.04 6.04 2.46
CA ASP A 64 27.00 7.12 1.46
C ASP A 64 27.15 6.59 0.02
N ILE A 65 27.95 5.54 -0.17
CA ILE A 65 28.13 4.87 -1.46
C ILE A 65 26.84 4.15 -1.88
N ILE A 66 26.21 3.44 -0.93
CA ILE A 66 24.97 2.72 -1.17
C ILE A 66 23.82 3.69 -1.50
N ASP A 67 23.71 4.79 -0.75
CA ASP A 67 22.69 5.81 -0.98
C ASP A 67 22.90 6.51 -2.34
N ALA A 68 24.15 6.72 -2.77
CA ALA A 68 24.47 7.23 -4.11
C ALA A 68 24.01 6.27 -5.21
N TRP A 69 24.20 4.96 -5.07
CA TRP A 69 23.69 3.99 -6.04
C TRP A 69 22.16 3.97 -6.09
N LEU A 70 21.50 3.97 -4.93
CA LEU A 70 20.03 3.96 -4.85
C LEU A 70 19.41 5.20 -5.47
N THR A 71 20.01 6.37 -5.26
CA THR A 71 19.53 7.63 -5.84
C THR A 71 19.68 7.66 -7.35
N VAL A 72 20.79 7.14 -7.88
CA VAL A 72 21.00 7.00 -9.33
C VAL A 72 19.97 6.05 -9.94
N ASP A 73 19.75 4.87 -9.34
CA ASP A 73 18.79 3.89 -9.85
C ASP A 73 17.34 4.44 -9.85
N LEU A 74 16.97 5.24 -8.85
CA LEU A 74 15.66 5.89 -8.79
C LEU A 74 15.47 7.00 -9.84
N GLN A 75 16.55 7.59 -10.35
CA GLN A 75 16.51 8.62 -11.38
C GLN A 75 16.46 8.06 -12.81
N ILE A 76 16.70 6.76 -12.99
CA ILE A 76 16.70 6.10 -14.32
C ILE A 76 15.28 5.64 -14.74
N VAL A 77 14.25 5.95 -13.94
CA VAL A 77 12.83 5.72 -14.25
C VAL A 77 12.19 6.97 -14.83
#